data_AF-A0A3M1LJB8-F1
#
_entry.id   AF-A0A3M1LJB8-F1
#
_cell.length_a   1.000
_cell.length_b   1.000
_cell.length_c   1.000
_cell.angle_alpha   90.00
_cell.angle_beta   90.00
_cell.angle_gamma   90.00
#
_symmetry.space_group_name_H-M   'P 1'
#
loop_
_entity.id
_entity.type
_entity.pdbx_description
1 polymer ?
#
loop_
_entity_poly.entity_id
_entity_poly.type
_entity_poly.pdbx_seq_one_letter_code
_entity_poly.pdbx_strand_id
1 'polypeptide(L)'
;MTTQWSCAICSKQIRWDELFTFYSKGAVHFTCFRDEVLKKDKSMEGLLDMLEKELKMIVDYKKYINNTSNEEAKRLLEENEKDAEKHAALLTKLIAKTLS
;
A
#
# COMPACT_ATOMS: atom_id res chain seq x y z
N MET A 1 16.34 -12.96 -2.31
CA MET A 1 16.43 -11.99 -3.42
C MET A 1 15.50 -10.84 -3.11
N THR A 2 16.02 -9.72 -2.60
CA THR A 2 15.20 -8.57 -2.21
C THR A 2 14.99 -7.69 -3.44
N THR A 3 13.81 -7.73 -4.05
CA THR A 3 13.33 -6.65 -4.93
C THR A 3 13.38 -5.35 -4.14
N GLN A 4 14.43 -4.55 -4.36
CA GLN A 4 14.57 -3.21 -3.81
C GLN A 4 13.92 -2.25 -4.81
N TRP A 5 12.72 -1.80 -4.51
CA TRP A 5 12.09 -0.75 -5.32
C TRP A 5 12.72 0.61 -4.98
N SER A 6 12.84 1.48 -6.00
CA SER A 6 13.20 2.87 -5.80
C SER A 6 11.94 3.73 -5.88
N CYS A 7 11.75 4.61 -4.91
CA CYS A 7 10.60 5.49 -4.84
C CYS A 7 10.59 6.47 -6.02
N ALA A 8 9.52 6.49 -6.80
CA ALA A 8 9.39 7.35 -7.98
C ALA A 8 9.31 8.86 -7.65
N ILE A 9 9.16 9.24 -6.38
CA ILE A 9 9.11 10.65 -5.93
C ILE A 9 10.45 11.10 -5.36
N CYS A 10 11.00 10.39 -4.37
CA CYS A 10 12.21 10.83 -3.66
C CYS A 10 13.50 10.10 -4.12
N SER A 11 13.38 9.14 -5.04
CA SER A 11 14.47 8.31 -5.56
C SER A 11 15.23 7.48 -4.51
N LYS A 12 14.78 7.47 -3.25
CA LYS A 12 15.33 6.61 -2.19
C LYS A 12 14.79 5.19 -2.32
N GLN A 13 15.55 4.22 -1.82
CA GLN A 13 15.11 2.83 -1.75
C GLN A 13 13.93 2.70 -0.78
N ILE A 14 12.96 1.88 -1.17
CA ILE A 14 11.86 1.44 -0.32
C ILE A 14 12.32 0.19 0.41
N ARG A 15 12.34 0.27 1.75
CA ARG A 15 12.65 -0.90 2.58
C ARG A 15 11.42 -1.79 2.73
N TRP A 16 11.64 -3.06 3.04
CA TRP A 16 10.57 -4.05 3.20
C TRP A 16 9.63 -3.77 4.38
N ASP A 17 10.11 -3.04 5.39
CA ASP A 17 9.36 -2.60 6.55
C ASP A 17 8.57 -1.30 6.31
N GLU A 18 8.77 -0.63 5.18
CA GLU A 18 8.10 0.63 4.85
C GLU A 18 6.79 0.38 4.11
N LEU A 19 5.76 1.19 4.41
CA LEU A 19 4.54 1.19 3.62
C LEU A 19 4.80 1.84 2.26
N PHE A 20 4.39 1.16 1.21
CA PHE A 20 4.50 1.65 -0.16
C PHE A 20 3.28 1.26 -0.97
N THR A 21 3.08 1.95 -2.09
CA THR A 21 2.06 1.62 -3.08
C THR A 21 2.63 1.74 -4.49
N PHE A 22 1.90 1.24 -5.48
CA PHE A 22 2.22 1.38 -6.89
C PHE A 22 1.20 2.29 -7.57
N TYR A 23 1.70 3.34 -8.22
CA TYR A 23 0.91 4.18 -9.10
C TYR A 23 1.51 4.18 -10.51
N SER A 24 0.95 4.97 -11.43
CA SER A 24 1.31 4.97 -12.85
C SER A 24 2.81 5.17 -13.13
N LYS A 25 3.57 5.82 -12.25
CA LYS A 25 5.02 6.06 -12.43
C LYS A 25 5.92 5.04 -11.70
N GLY A 26 5.34 4.06 -11.02
CA GLY A 26 6.08 3.00 -10.31
C GLY A 26 5.80 2.94 -8.81
N ALA A 27 6.70 2.30 -8.08
CA ALA A 27 6.62 2.16 -6.63
C ALA A 27 6.91 3.50 -5.92
N VAL A 28 6.21 3.76 -4.82
CA VAL A 28 6.36 5.00 -4.06
C VAL A 28 6.12 4.76 -2.57
N HIS A 29 6.93 5.39 -1.72
CA HIS A 29 6.64 5.44 -0.28
C HIS A 29 5.26 6.04 -0.05
N PHE A 30 4.46 5.42 0.82
CA PHE A 30 3.14 5.95 1.14
C PHE A 30 3.22 7.40 1.64
N THR A 31 4.22 7.74 2.44
CA THR A 31 4.45 9.11 2.94
C THR A 31 4.71 10.11 1.81
N CYS A 32 5.60 9.78 0.87
CA CYS A 32 5.87 10.62 -0.29
C CYS A 32 4.62 10.81 -1.16
N PHE A 33 3.84 9.74 -1.36
CA PHE A 33 2.59 9.80 -2.10
C PHE A 33 1.56 10.69 -1.40
N ARG A 34 1.38 10.52 -0.09
CA ARG A 34 0.49 11.33 0.76
C ARG A 34 0.84 12.81 0.69
N ASP A 35 2.11 13.15 0.87
CA ASP A 35 2.58 14.54 0.88
C ASP A 35 2.33 15.23 -0.46
N GLU A 36 2.62 14.56 -1.58
CA GLU A 36 2.38 15.12 -2.92
C GLU A 36 0.89 15.31 -3.22
N VAL A 37 0.03 14.40 -2.77
CA VAL A 37 -1.42 14.53 -2.95
C VAL A 37 -1.97 15.66 -2.11
N LEU A 38 -1.64 15.73 -0.81
CA LEU A 38 -2.18 16.76 0.10
C LEU A 38 -1.71 18.18 -0.21
N LYS A 39 -0.56 18.33 -0.88
CA LYS A 39 -0.13 19.62 -1.45
C LYS A 39 -1.07 20.12 -2.54
N LYS A 40 -1.68 19.23 -3.31
CA LYS A 40 -2.58 19.57 -4.43
C LYS A 40 -4.04 19.61 -4.03
N ASP A 41 -4.49 18.59 -3.29
CA ASP A 41 -5.89 18.41 -2.92
C ASP A 41 -6.01 17.85 -1.50
N LYS A 42 -6.32 18.74 -0.55
CA LYS A 42 -6.52 18.37 0.85
C LYS A 42 -7.78 17.53 1.10
N SER A 43 -8.76 17.56 0.18
CA SER A 43 -10.00 16.79 0.35
C SER A 43 -9.78 15.27 0.28
N MET A 44 -8.62 14.85 -0.24
CA MET A 44 -8.22 13.45 -0.36
C MET A 44 -7.74 12.82 0.95
N GLU A 45 -7.64 13.58 2.04
CA GLU A 45 -7.11 13.10 3.33
C GLU A 45 -7.80 11.83 3.84
N GLY A 46 -9.14 11.77 3.78
CA GLY A 46 -9.88 10.58 4.21
C GLY A 46 -9.60 9.33 3.36
N LEU A 47 -9.37 9.50 2.05
CA LEU A 47 -9.00 8.39 1.17
C LEU A 47 -7.56 7.94 1.40
N LEU A 48 -6.66 8.86 1.69
CA LEU A 48 -5.27 8.57 2.06
C LEU A 48 -5.19 7.82 3.40
N ASP A 49 -5.99 8.21 4.39
CA ASP A 49 -6.10 7.48 5.66
C ASP A 49 -6.62 6.06 5.46
N MET A 50 -7.60 5.88 4.58
CA MET A 50 -8.12 4.55 4.27
C MET A 50 -7.08 3.72 3.52
N LEU A 51 -6.35 4.31 2.57
CA LEU A 51 -5.24 3.65 1.87
C LEU A 51 -4.17 3.19 2.87
N GLU A 52 -3.80 4.04 3.82
CA GLU A 52 -2.83 3.67 4.86
C GLU A 52 -3.29 2.45 5.67
N LYS A 53 -4.57 2.39 6.02
CA LYS A 53 -5.16 1.26 6.73
C LYS A 53 -5.10 -0.02 5.91
N GLU A 54 -5.48 0.02 4.63
CA GLU A 54 -5.39 -1.15 3.74
C GLU A 54 -3.94 -1.64 3.61
N LEU A 55 -2.97 -0.73 3.45
CA LEU A 55 -1.55 -1.09 3.39
C LEU A 55 -1.05 -1.75 4.68
N LYS A 56 -1.48 -1.25 5.85
CA LYS A 56 -1.18 -1.87 7.15
C LYS A 56 -1.83 -3.24 7.28
N MET A 57 -3.08 -3.39 6.83
CA MET A 57 -3.79 -4.67 6.85
C MET A 57 -3.08 -5.73 6.01
N ILE A 58 -2.53 -5.38 4.84
CA ILE A 58 -1.74 -6.30 4.01
C ILE A 58 -0.50 -6.81 4.78
N VAL A 59 0.22 -5.91 5.46
CA VAL A 59 1.39 -6.26 6.28
C VAL A 59 0.98 -7.18 7.43
N ASP A 60 -0.13 -6.86 8.10
CA ASP A 60 -0.66 -7.67 9.19
C ASP A 60 -1.11 -9.06 8.71
N TYR A 61 -1.82 -9.16 7.59
CA TYR A 61 -2.18 -10.45 7.02
C TYR A 61 -0.94 -11.30 6.70
N LYS A 62 0.08 -10.75 6.04
CA LYS A 62 1.34 -11.46 5.75
C LYS A 62 2.00 -11.97 7.03
N LYS A 63 1.99 -11.16 8.10
CA LYS A 63 2.50 -11.57 9.41
C LYS A 63 1.68 -12.72 10.01
N TYR A 64 0.36 -12.65 10.00
CA TYR A 64 -0.51 -13.67 10.60
C TYR A 64 -0.55 -14.97 9.78
N ILE A 65 -0.51 -14.90 8.44
CA ILE A 65 -0.38 -16.07 7.56
C ILE A 65 0.87 -16.87 7.93
N ASN A 66 2.01 -16.20 8.14
CA ASN A 66 3.27 -16.86 8.51
C ASN A 66 3.25 -17.49 9.92
N ASN A 67 2.37 -17.02 10.80
CA ASN A 67 2.26 -17.49 12.19
C ASN A 67 1.09 -18.47 12.41
N THR A 68 0.27 -18.74 11.39
CA THR A 68 -0.93 -19.58 11.50
C THR A 68 -0.63 -20.99 11.02
N SER A 69 -0.83 -21.99 11.88
CA SER A 69 -0.65 -23.41 11.55
C SER A 69 -1.93 -24.11 11.07
N ASN A 70 -3.08 -23.46 11.18
CA ASN A 70 -4.36 -23.97 10.68
C ASN A 70 -4.51 -23.61 9.19
N GLU A 71 -4.53 -24.62 8.32
CA GLU A 71 -4.59 -24.45 6.86
C GLU A 71 -5.87 -23.78 6.36
N GLU A 72 -7.01 -24.02 7.00
CA GLU A 72 -8.29 -23.37 6.63
C GLU A 72 -8.25 -21.89 6.98
N ALA A 73 -7.81 -21.56 8.20
CA ALA A 73 -7.63 -20.17 8.62
C ALA A 73 -6.59 -19.45 7.75
N LYS A 74 -5.51 -20.13 7.37
CA LYS A 74 -4.48 -19.58 6.49
C LYS A 74 -5.03 -19.21 5.12
N ARG A 75 -5.83 -20.08 4.50
CA ARG A 75 -6.49 -19.78 3.21
C ARG A 75 -7.42 -18.57 3.31
N LEU A 76 -8.21 -18.48 4.38
CA LEU A 76 -9.07 -17.31 4.62
C LEU A 76 -8.25 -16.02 4.75
N LEU A 77 -7.12 -16.05 5.47
CA LEU A 77 -6.23 -14.89 5.59
C LEU A 77 -5.58 -14.51 4.25
N GLU A 78 -5.21 -15.49 3.42
CA GLU A 78 -4.67 -15.26 2.07
C GLU A 78 -5.72 -14.66 1.12
N GLU A 79 -6.99 -15.05 1.23
CA GLU A 79 -8.08 -14.44 0.46
C GLU A 79 -8.33 -12.99 0.87
N ASN A 80 -8.42 -12.74 2.19
CA ASN A 80 -8.60 -11.39 2.71
C ASN A 80 -7.42 -10.46 2.42
N GLU A 81 -6.20 -10.99 2.38
CA GLU A 81 -5.00 -10.26 1.98
C GLU A 81 -5.09 -9.76 0.53
N LYS A 82 -5.52 -10.63 -0.39
CA LYS A 82 -5.75 -10.27 -1.80
C LYS A 82 -6.83 -9.20 -1.96
N ASP A 83 -7.89 -9.27 -1.16
CA ASP A 83 -8.94 -8.25 -1.17
C ASP A 83 -8.41 -6.90 -0.66
N ALA A 84 -7.59 -6.89 0.40
CA ALA A 84 -6.92 -5.68 0.86
C ALA A 84 -5.97 -5.10 -0.21
N GLU A 85 -5.20 -5.95 -0.90
CA GLU A 85 -4.37 -5.52 -2.05
C GLU A 85 -5.21 -4.88 -3.17
N LYS A 86 -6.38 -5.46 -3.47
CA LYS A 86 -7.32 -4.91 -4.45
C LYS A 86 -7.88 -3.56 -4.00
N HIS A 87 -8.28 -3.41 -2.74
CA HIS A 87 -8.77 -2.15 -2.20
C HIS A 87 -7.69 -1.06 -2.24
N ALA A 88 -6.46 -1.38 -1.79
CA ALA A 88 -5.32 -0.47 -1.85
C ALA A 88 -5.02 -0.01 -3.29
N ALA A 89 -5.09 -0.93 -4.26
CA ALA A 89 -4.89 -0.59 -5.67
C ALA A 89 -5.98 0.35 -6.22
N LEU A 90 -7.25 0.12 -5.88
CA LEU A 90 -8.36 0.98 -6.29
C LEU A 90 -8.24 2.38 -5.70
N LEU A 91 -7.94 2.48 -4.40
CA LEU A 91 -7.70 3.74 -3.70
C LEU A 91 -6.53 4.49 -4.32
N THR A 92 -5.38 3.81 -4.51
CA THR A 92 -4.19 4.42 -5.12
C THR A 92 -4.49 4.95 -6.51
N LYS A 93 -5.21 4.18 -7.35
CA LYS A 93 -5.58 4.59 -8.70
C LYS A 93 -6.51 5.81 -8.70
N LEU A 94 -7.47 5.88 -7.79
CA LEU A 94 -8.37 7.03 -7.67
C LEU A 94 -7.60 8.27 -7.22
N ILE A 95 -6.82 8.14 -6.14
CA ILE A 95 -6.03 9.24 -5.57
C ILE A 95 -5.01 9.76 -6.58
N ALA A 96 -4.34 8.87 -7.32
CA ALA A 96 -3.33 9.25 -8.31
C ALA A 96 -3.87 10.12 -9.46
N LYS A 97 -5.20 10.16 -9.70
CA LYS A 97 -5.81 11.09 -10.66
C LYS A 97 -5.66 12.56 -10.26
N THR A 98 -5.37 12.85 -8.99
CA THR A 98 -5.04 14.21 -8.53
C THR A 98 -3.60 14.61 -8.87
N LEU A 99 -2.75 13.62 -9.17
CA LEU A 99 -1.34 13.84 -9.49
C LEU A 99 -1.07 13.96 -11.00
N SER A 100 -2.04 13.57 -11.85
CA SER A 100 -2.01 13.76 -13.30
C SER A 100 -2.20 15.21 -13.73
#